data_AF-A0A1Q8DLD9-F1
#
_entry.id   AF-A0A1Q8DLD9-F1
#
_cell.length_a   1.000
_cell.length_b   1.000
_cell.length_c   1.000
_cell.angle_alpha   90.00
_cell.angle_beta   90.00
_cell.angle_gamma   90.00
#
_symmetry.space_group_name_H-M   'P 1'
#
loop_
_entity.id
_entity.type
_entity.pdbx_description
1 polymer ?
#
loop_
_entity_poly.entity_id
_entity_poly.type
_entity_poly.pdbx_seq_one_letter_code
_entity_poly.pdbx_strand_id
1 'polypeptide(L)'
;MRNKLLKIAMGISCAAIFSVSHADVATMNKYYNNPKLAPKIKRCNGNQDCNAFYALSKQWKSIPNGFHTPGCPDCKIKEQARDGDGYGLNKGYSLKRDYSINLSEAGWNEFYKGGSASKADERIFGEGLAVLIYLDYKK
;
A
#
# COMPACT_ATOMS: atom_id res chain seq x y z
N MET A 1 -48.30 -35.70 -23.11
CA MET A 1 -47.99 -34.25 -23.24
C MET A 1 -46.66 -33.99 -22.57
N ARG A 2 -45.66 -33.49 -23.31
CA ARG A 2 -44.24 -33.42 -22.92
C ARG A 2 -43.92 -32.00 -22.44
N ASN A 3 -44.00 -31.75 -21.12
CA ASN A 3 -43.68 -30.42 -20.59
C ASN A 3 -42.18 -30.26 -20.35
N LYS A 4 -41.69 -29.11 -20.82
CA LYS A 4 -40.29 -28.78 -21.06
C LYS A 4 -39.54 -28.60 -19.74
N LEU A 5 -38.37 -29.23 -19.66
CA LEU A 5 -37.37 -29.02 -18.61
C LEU A 5 -37.00 -27.53 -18.53
N LEU A 6 -37.27 -26.92 -17.37
CA LEU A 6 -36.77 -25.61 -17.00
C LEU A 6 -35.24 -25.71 -16.86
N LYS A 7 -34.49 -25.10 -17.78
CA LYS A 7 -33.03 -24.96 -17.64
C LYS A 7 -32.76 -23.87 -16.60
N ILE A 8 -32.47 -24.26 -15.37
CA ILE A 8 -31.90 -23.36 -14.37
C ILE A 8 -30.46 -23.09 -14.78
N ALA A 9 -30.22 -21.93 -15.39
CA ALA A 9 -28.86 -21.42 -15.57
C ALA A 9 -28.35 -20.97 -14.20
N MET A 10 -27.60 -21.84 -13.52
CA MET A 10 -26.79 -21.45 -12.37
C MET A 10 -25.63 -20.59 -12.87
N GLY A 11 -25.81 -19.27 -12.81
CA GLY A 11 -24.71 -18.32 -12.97
C GLY A 11 -23.75 -18.50 -11.80
N ILE A 12 -22.62 -19.15 -12.04
CA ILE A 12 -21.51 -19.18 -11.10
C ILE A 12 -20.94 -17.77 -11.07
N SER A 13 -21.40 -16.97 -10.12
CA SER A 13 -20.77 -15.69 -9.79
C SER A 13 -19.45 -16.02 -9.10
N CYS A 14 -18.37 -16.09 -9.86
CA CYS A 14 -17.01 -16.12 -9.30
C CYS A 14 -16.75 -14.80 -8.59
N ALA A 15 -17.14 -14.71 -7.32
CA ALA A 15 -16.58 -13.71 -6.42
C ALA A 15 -15.09 -14.02 -6.29
N ALA A 16 -14.27 -13.36 -7.10
CA ALA A 16 -12.83 -13.44 -6.99
C ALA A 16 -12.43 -12.80 -5.65
N ILE A 17 -12.35 -13.62 -4.61
CA ILE A 17 -11.70 -13.25 -3.36
C ILE A 17 -10.22 -13.11 -3.73
N PHE A 18 -9.77 -11.88 -3.97
CA PHE A 18 -8.35 -11.57 -4.08
C PHE A 18 -7.71 -11.80 -2.71
N SER A 19 -7.39 -13.05 -2.39
CA SER A 19 -6.59 -13.40 -1.24
C SER A 19 -5.22 -12.78 -1.44
N VAL A 20 -4.85 -11.85 -0.55
CA VAL A 20 -3.47 -11.38 -0.46
C VAL A 20 -2.61 -12.61 -0.21
N SER A 21 -1.66 -12.90 -1.11
CA SER A 21 -0.85 -14.09 -0.96
C SER A 21 0.13 -13.88 0.20
N HIS A 22 0.50 -14.95 0.91
CA HIS A 22 1.55 -14.89 1.92
C HIS A 22 2.87 -14.34 1.34
N ALA A 23 3.13 -14.57 0.04
CA ALA A 23 4.31 -14.08 -0.66
C ALA A 23 4.34 -12.54 -0.79
N ASP A 24 3.18 -11.91 -0.97
CA ASP A 24 3.08 -10.45 -1.05
C ASP A 24 3.46 -9.79 0.27
N VAL A 25 2.94 -10.31 1.38
CA VAL A 25 3.24 -9.80 2.72
C VAL A 25 4.70 -10.11 3.11
N ALA A 26 5.24 -11.26 2.69
CA ALA A 26 6.65 -11.58 2.89
C ALA A 26 7.56 -10.58 2.15
N THR A 27 7.21 -10.20 0.93
CA THR A 27 7.96 -9.21 0.13
C THR A 27 7.93 -7.83 0.77
N MET A 28 6.77 -7.38 1.26
CA MET A 28 6.66 -6.13 2.03
C MET A 28 7.55 -6.18 3.28
N ASN A 29 7.45 -7.25 4.07
CA ASN A 29 8.22 -7.39 5.31
C ASN A 29 9.73 -7.47 5.06
N LYS A 30 10.18 -8.00 3.92
CA LYS A 30 11.60 -8.04 3.54
C LYS A 30 12.22 -6.64 3.56
N TYR A 31 11.60 -5.67 2.89
CA TYR A 31 12.13 -4.31 2.81
C TYR A 31 11.84 -3.49 4.06
N TYR A 32 10.68 -3.71 4.68
CA TYR A 32 10.27 -3.02 5.90
C TYR A 32 11.14 -3.38 7.12
N ASN A 33 11.55 -4.65 7.26
CA ASN A 33 12.41 -5.09 8.36
C ASN A 33 13.91 -4.94 8.07
N ASN A 34 14.28 -4.84 6.78
CA ASN A 34 15.67 -4.74 6.39
C ASN A 34 15.83 -3.82 5.16
N PRO A 35 15.82 -2.49 5.36
CA PRO A 35 15.91 -1.51 4.28
C PRO A 35 17.10 -1.69 3.35
N LYS A 36 18.19 -2.28 3.85
CA LYS A 36 19.41 -2.57 3.08
C LYS A 36 19.20 -3.55 1.92
N LEU A 37 18.14 -4.37 1.99
CA LEU A 37 17.78 -5.33 0.94
C LEU A 37 16.99 -4.69 -0.21
N ALA A 38 16.57 -3.44 -0.07
CA ALA A 38 15.83 -2.75 -1.11
C ALA A 38 16.72 -2.45 -2.33
N PRO A 39 16.22 -2.63 -3.56
CA PRO A 39 16.94 -2.23 -4.76
C PRO A 39 17.29 -0.74 -4.72
N LYS A 40 18.54 -0.42 -5.05
CA LYS A 40 18.99 0.97 -5.14
C LYS A 40 18.39 1.64 -6.36
N ILE A 41 17.80 2.83 -6.18
CA ILE A 41 17.42 3.70 -7.28
C ILE A 41 18.27 4.96 -7.27
N LYS A 42 18.57 5.48 -8.46
CA LYS A 42 19.42 6.67 -8.64
C LYS A 42 18.90 7.86 -7.82
N ARG A 43 17.57 8.03 -7.81
CA ARG A 43 16.89 9.14 -7.15
C ARG A 43 17.13 9.21 -5.64
N CYS A 44 17.24 8.06 -4.96
CA CYS A 44 17.49 8.02 -3.52
C CYS A 44 18.96 8.23 -3.13
N ASN A 45 19.88 8.38 -4.09
CA ASN A 45 21.29 8.69 -3.85
C ASN A 45 21.97 7.86 -2.74
N GLY A 46 21.68 6.56 -2.69
CA GLY A 46 22.25 5.65 -1.69
C GLY A 46 21.57 5.65 -0.31
N ASN A 47 20.59 6.51 -0.05
CA ASN A 47 19.77 6.47 1.17
C ASN A 47 18.96 5.16 1.21
N GLN A 48 19.25 4.31 2.19
CA GLN A 48 18.66 2.98 2.32
C GLN A 48 17.16 3.04 2.63
N ASP A 49 16.75 3.98 3.47
CA ASP A 49 15.35 4.16 3.86
C ASP A 49 14.52 4.69 2.69
N CYS A 50 15.06 5.59 1.88
CA CYS A 50 14.41 6.04 0.64
C CYS A 50 14.24 4.89 -0.35
N ASN A 51 15.28 4.06 -0.55
CA ASN A 51 15.19 2.91 -1.44
C ASN A 51 14.14 1.91 -0.97
N ALA A 52 14.09 1.64 0.34
CA ALA A 52 13.11 0.76 0.95
C ALA A 52 11.69 1.34 0.86
N PHE A 53 11.50 2.62 1.13
CA PHE A 53 10.23 3.31 0.95
C PHE A 53 9.74 3.19 -0.49
N TYR A 54 10.59 3.46 -1.48
CA TYR A 54 10.24 3.32 -2.89
C TYR A 54 9.91 1.88 -3.27
N ALA A 55 10.65 0.89 -2.77
CA ALA A 55 10.36 -0.52 -3.01
C ALA A 55 9.01 -0.93 -2.39
N LEU A 56 8.69 -0.44 -1.19
CA LEU A 56 7.42 -0.65 -0.51
C LEU A 56 6.28 0.01 -1.27
N SER A 57 6.46 1.22 -1.82
CA SER A 57 5.42 1.90 -2.60
C SER A 57 4.90 1.02 -3.74
N LYS A 58 5.77 0.23 -4.38
CA LYS A 58 5.37 -0.69 -5.46
C LYS A 58 4.47 -1.85 -5.01
N GLN A 59 4.35 -2.09 -3.72
CA GLN A 59 3.57 -3.20 -3.14
C GLN A 59 2.15 -2.79 -2.72
N TRP A 60 1.74 -1.52 -2.90
CA TRP A 60 0.43 -1.02 -2.42
C TRP A 60 -0.77 -1.86 -2.86
N LYS A 61 -0.72 -2.46 -4.06
CA LYS A 61 -1.80 -3.28 -4.60
C LYS A 61 -2.07 -4.54 -3.77
N SER A 62 -1.07 -5.02 -3.02
CA SER A 62 -1.21 -6.21 -2.19
C SER A 62 -1.79 -5.91 -0.80
N ILE A 63 -2.13 -4.65 -0.50
CA ILE A 63 -2.99 -4.33 0.65
C ILE A 63 -4.38 -4.94 0.38
N PRO A 64 -5.03 -5.61 1.36
CA PRO A 64 -6.40 -6.10 1.18
C PRO A 64 -7.39 -4.96 0.89
N ASN A 65 -8.39 -5.19 0.03
CA ASN A 65 -9.39 -4.15 -0.30
C ASN A 65 -10.22 -3.70 0.92
N GLY A 66 -10.47 -4.60 1.89
CA GLY A 66 -11.20 -4.29 3.12
C GLY A 66 -10.30 -4.00 4.32
N PHE A 67 -9.05 -3.60 4.08
CA PHE A 67 -8.18 -3.19 5.19
C PHE A 67 -8.59 -1.81 5.70
N HIS A 68 -8.88 -1.75 7.00
CA HIS A 68 -9.19 -0.53 7.73
C HIS A 68 -8.40 -0.50 9.04
N THR A 69 -8.06 0.68 9.50
CA THR A 69 -7.40 0.86 10.81
C THR A 69 -8.45 0.96 11.91
N PRO A 70 -8.26 0.38 13.10
CA PRO A 70 -9.17 0.54 14.23
C PRO A 70 -9.50 2.00 14.59
N GLY A 71 -8.55 2.92 14.38
CA GLY A 71 -8.76 4.35 14.62
C GLY A 71 -9.54 5.08 13.53
N CYS A 72 -9.86 4.41 12.43
CA CYS A 72 -10.66 4.95 11.34
C CYS A 72 -11.28 3.82 10.51
N PRO A 73 -12.49 3.35 10.87
CA PRO A 73 -13.16 2.24 10.18
C PRO A 73 -13.56 2.58 8.74
N ASP A 74 -13.90 3.84 8.47
CA ASP A 74 -14.32 4.30 7.13
C ASP A 74 -13.15 4.74 6.25
N CYS A 75 -11.94 4.70 6.79
CA CYS A 75 -10.73 5.08 6.09
C CYS A 75 -10.38 4.06 5.01
N LYS A 76 -10.15 4.56 3.80
CA LYS A 76 -9.94 3.73 2.61
C LYS A 76 -8.50 3.83 2.11
N ILE A 77 -7.57 3.33 2.92
CA ILE A 77 -6.13 3.46 2.69
C ILE A 77 -5.71 3.01 1.28
N LYS A 78 -6.23 1.87 0.82
CA LYS A 78 -5.91 1.36 -0.52
C LYS A 78 -6.51 2.22 -1.64
N GLU A 79 -7.71 2.77 -1.42
CA GLU A 79 -8.33 3.67 -2.40
C GLU A 79 -7.57 5.00 -2.47
N GLN A 80 -7.19 5.58 -1.34
CA GLN A 80 -6.36 6.78 -1.29
C GLN A 80 -4.99 6.56 -1.97
N ALA A 81 -4.36 5.41 -1.77
CA ALA A 81 -3.14 5.04 -2.48
C ALA A 81 -3.33 4.97 -4.00
N ARG A 82 -4.42 4.34 -4.45
CA ARG A 82 -4.78 4.25 -5.88
C ARG A 82 -4.98 5.63 -6.49
N ASP A 83 -5.62 6.53 -5.75
CA ASP A 83 -5.93 7.87 -6.21
C ASP A 83 -4.68 8.78 -6.16
N GLY A 84 -3.65 8.36 -5.41
CA GLY A 84 -2.39 9.08 -5.22
C GLY A 84 -2.49 10.17 -4.15
N ASP A 85 -3.40 10.03 -3.20
CA ASP A 85 -3.67 10.97 -2.10
C ASP A 85 -2.59 10.88 -1.01
N GLY A 86 -1.37 11.34 -1.33
CA GLY A 86 -0.25 11.37 -0.40
C GLY A 86 -0.48 12.35 0.76
N TYR A 87 -1.05 13.53 0.49
CA TYR A 87 -1.43 14.48 1.52
C TYR A 87 -2.43 13.89 2.54
N GLY A 88 -3.54 13.33 2.06
CA GLY A 88 -4.59 12.78 2.92
C GLY A 88 -4.10 11.59 3.73
N LEU A 89 -3.27 10.71 3.15
CA LEU A 89 -2.63 9.63 3.90
C LEU A 89 -1.65 10.15 4.97
N ASN A 90 -0.91 11.22 4.68
CA ASN A 90 0.03 11.78 5.65
C ASN A 90 -0.66 12.52 6.81
N LYS A 91 -1.81 13.14 6.57
CA LYS A 91 -2.56 13.89 7.58
C LYS A 91 -3.58 13.05 8.33
N GLY A 92 -4.14 12.02 7.68
CA GLY A 92 -5.22 11.21 8.23
C GLY A 92 -4.76 10.04 9.11
N TYR A 93 -3.46 9.71 9.10
CA TYR A 93 -2.96 8.51 9.77
C TYR A 93 -1.63 8.77 10.48
N SER A 94 -1.40 8.01 11.53
CA SER A 94 -0.13 8.02 12.26
C SER A 94 0.54 6.66 12.18
N LEU A 95 1.85 6.71 11.90
CA LEU A 95 2.75 5.57 12.06
C LEU A 95 3.12 5.45 13.54
N LYS A 96 3.28 4.22 14.01
CA LYS A 96 3.43 3.87 15.44
C LYS A 96 4.85 3.49 15.80
N ARG A 97 5.72 3.27 14.82
CA ARG A 97 7.06 2.70 15.04
C ARG A 97 8.14 3.56 14.42
N ASP A 98 9.22 3.81 15.16
CA ASP A 98 10.33 4.67 14.72
C ASP A 98 10.84 4.31 13.33
N TYR A 99 11.02 3.02 13.04
CA TYR A 99 11.53 2.61 11.74
C TYR A 99 10.53 2.86 10.60
N SER A 100 9.21 2.77 10.85
CA SER A 100 8.20 3.16 9.86
C SER A 100 8.18 4.67 9.64
N ILE A 101 8.40 5.46 10.71
CA ILE A 101 8.53 6.91 10.65
C ILE A 101 9.76 7.28 9.80
N ASN A 102 10.94 6.70 10.06
CA ASN A 102 12.16 6.94 9.29
C ASN A 102 11.98 6.64 7.79
N LEU A 103 11.33 5.52 7.45
CA LEU A 103 11.00 5.18 6.07
C LEU A 103 10.08 6.25 5.45
N SER A 104 9.06 6.69 6.18
CA SER A 104 8.12 7.72 5.71
C SER A 104 8.79 9.08 5.54
N GLU A 105 9.73 9.47 6.41
CA GLU A 105 10.47 10.73 6.32
C GLU A 105 11.42 10.72 5.13
N ALA A 106 12.10 9.59 4.87
CA ALA A 106 12.91 9.43 3.66
C ALA A 106 12.05 9.53 2.40
N GLY A 107 10.86 8.92 2.41
CA GLY A 107 9.87 9.05 1.34
C GLY A 107 9.34 10.47 1.16
N TRP A 108 9.05 11.16 2.26
CA TRP A 108 8.59 12.54 2.29
C TRP A 108 9.62 13.46 1.63
N ASN A 109 10.88 13.35 2.04
CA ASN A 109 11.95 14.20 1.52
C ASN A 109 12.18 14.03 0.02
N GLU A 110 12.01 12.82 -0.52
CA GLU A 110 12.31 12.54 -1.93
C GLU A 110 11.09 12.69 -2.87
N PHE A 111 9.91 12.27 -2.41
CA PHE A 111 8.72 12.11 -3.24
C PHE A 111 7.59 13.08 -2.89
N TYR A 112 7.56 13.67 -1.70
CA TYR A 112 6.50 14.62 -1.34
C TYR A 112 6.98 16.07 -1.26
N LYS A 113 8.21 16.28 -0.78
CA LYS A 113 8.90 17.58 -0.67
C LYS A 113 8.02 18.66 -0.04
N GLY A 114 7.35 18.32 1.06
CA GLY A 114 6.44 19.26 1.73
C GLY A 114 5.20 19.66 0.92
N GLY A 115 4.76 18.84 -0.03
CA GLY A 115 3.63 19.12 -0.91
C GLY A 115 4.00 19.89 -2.19
N SER A 116 5.29 20.14 -2.42
CA SER A 116 5.78 20.80 -3.64
C SER A 116 6.11 19.85 -4.79
N ALA A 117 6.04 18.53 -4.55
CA ALA A 117 6.40 17.53 -5.55
C ALA A 117 5.35 17.42 -6.67
N SER A 118 5.73 16.76 -7.77
CA SER A 118 4.79 16.48 -8.86
C SER A 118 3.70 15.50 -8.42
N LYS A 119 2.54 15.49 -9.11
CA LYS A 119 1.47 14.51 -8.84
C LYS A 119 1.95 13.05 -8.94
N ALA A 120 2.89 12.77 -9.83
CA ALA A 120 3.47 11.45 -9.98
C ALA A 120 4.30 11.05 -8.74
N ASP A 121 5.02 12.02 -8.16
CA ASP A 121 5.82 11.80 -6.97
C ASP A 121 4.95 11.71 -5.71
N GLU A 122 3.94 12.57 -5.59
CA GLU A 122 2.95 12.45 -4.51
C GLU A 122 2.25 11.09 -4.54
N ARG A 123 1.94 10.56 -5.72
CA ARG A 123 1.40 9.20 -5.84
C ARG A 123 2.37 8.17 -5.27
N ILE A 124 3.66 8.23 -5.61
CA ILE A 124 4.68 7.32 -5.03
C ILE A 124 4.68 7.44 -3.51
N PHE A 125 4.60 8.65 -2.98
CA PHE A 125 4.54 8.90 -1.55
C PHE A 125 3.28 8.29 -0.91
N GLY A 126 2.09 8.53 -1.47
CA GLY A 126 0.84 7.95 -0.98
C GLY A 126 0.83 6.41 -1.04
N GLU A 127 1.29 5.83 -2.14
CA GLU A 127 1.45 4.38 -2.27
C GLU A 127 2.37 3.79 -1.19
N GLY A 128 3.47 4.47 -0.88
CA GLY A 128 4.41 4.06 0.17
C GLY A 128 3.80 4.16 1.58
N LEU A 129 3.15 5.29 1.89
CA LEU A 129 2.46 5.48 3.17
C LEU A 129 1.41 4.41 3.43
N ALA A 130 0.60 4.08 2.41
CA ALA A 130 -0.43 3.06 2.55
C ALA A 130 0.14 1.69 2.94
N VAL A 131 1.28 1.30 2.37
CA VAL A 131 1.97 0.05 2.75
C VAL A 131 2.53 0.13 4.16
N LEU A 132 3.14 1.25 4.54
CA LEU A 132 3.66 1.43 5.91
C LEU A 132 2.53 1.35 6.94
N ILE A 133 1.41 2.03 6.71
CA ILE A 133 0.24 1.97 7.60
C ILE A 133 -0.29 0.53 7.70
N TYR A 134 -0.41 -0.17 6.57
CA TYR A 134 -0.84 -1.57 6.57
C TYR A 134 0.07 -2.48 7.43
N LEU A 135 1.39 -2.35 7.27
CA LEU A 135 2.35 -3.13 8.06
C LEU A 135 2.36 -2.72 9.53
N ASP A 136 2.21 -1.44 9.83
CA ASP A 136 2.11 -0.88 11.19
C ASP A 136 0.97 -1.47 12.01
N TYR A 137 -0.17 -1.69 11.38
CA TYR A 137 -1.33 -2.28 12.05
C TYR A 137 -1.39 -3.81 12.01
N LYS A 138 -0.55 -4.46 11.20
CA LYS A 138 -0.46 -5.92 11.11
C LYS A 138 0.44 -6.56 12.17
N LYS A 139 1.31 -5.80 12.84
CA LYS A 139 2.17 -6.29 13.92
C LYS A 139 1.87 -5.54 15.20
#